data_AF-A0A2V8REF3-F1
#
_entry.id   AF-A0A2V8REF3-F1
#
_cell.length_a   1.000
_cell.length_b   1.000
_cell.length_c   1.000
_cell.angle_alpha   90.00
_cell.angle_beta   90.00
_cell.angle_gamma   90.00
#
_symmetry.space_group_name_H-M   'P 1'
#
loop_
_entity.id
_entity.type
_entity.pdbx_description
1 polymer ?
#
loop_
_entity_poly.entity_id
_entity_poly.type
_entity_poly.pdbx_seq_one_letter_code
_entity_poly.pdbx_strand_id
1 'polypeptide(L)'
;MSLPASARVKRRGVVKAVRGERASPAGEVVVVLNEEFLNSLLQAVASQPEPPSFPLSKDGGAGGKCASQIQLLSEAAGTRTAMRFSDGRITAPVAFRGSYDAPLVGCLNFEGWADTAFDLEFDESKQALNARINVRELKLKNIPMSLVGPGLTGLVQDAIDSRVNPVEILRAEQLGARLPVTRGKGLRLRARDVRHEVVGSELRLHIIYEIVQE
;
A
#
# COMPACT_ATOMS: atom_id res chain seq x y z
N MET A 1 53.51 37.57 -37.90
CA MET A 1 52.49 36.52 -37.69
C MET A 1 51.76 36.80 -36.39
N SER A 2 50.45 37.05 -36.51
CA SER A 2 49.30 36.86 -35.59
C SER A 2 49.38 37.11 -34.07
N LEU A 3 48.53 38.05 -33.61
CA LEU A 3 47.75 38.02 -32.35
C LEU A 3 46.75 36.82 -32.36
N PRO A 4 46.14 36.32 -31.24
CA PRO A 4 45.45 37.16 -30.23
C PRO A 4 45.18 36.60 -28.77
N ALA A 5 44.55 37.50 -27.98
CA ALA A 5 43.41 37.33 -27.05
C ALA A 5 43.54 36.65 -25.65
N SER A 6 43.39 37.52 -24.63
CA SER A 6 42.52 37.44 -23.43
C SER A 6 41.85 36.11 -23.06
N ALA A 7 42.12 35.63 -21.84
CA ALA A 7 41.23 34.72 -21.11
C ALA A 7 40.64 35.43 -19.88
N ARG A 8 39.35 35.78 -19.97
CA ARG A 8 38.50 36.20 -18.83
C ARG A 8 38.44 35.07 -17.80
N VAL A 9 38.86 35.35 -16.57
CA VAL A 9 38.53 34.51 -15.41
C VAL A 9 37.02 34.65 -15.15
N LYS A 10 36.26 33.62 -15.52
CA LYS A 10 34.83 33.48 -15.15
C LYS A 10 34.74 33.39 -13.63
N ARG A 11 34.12 34.40 -13.00
CA ARG A 11 33.64 34.32 -11.61
C ARG A 11 32.67 33.14 -11.52
N ARG A 12 33.06 32.09 -10.78
CA ARG A 12 32.15 31.00 -10.40
C ARG A 12 31.02 31.62 -9.58
N GLY A 13 29.79 31.42 -10.05
CA GLY A 13 28.58 31.81 -9.35
C GLY A 13 28.53 31.15 -7.97
N VAL A 14 28.18 31.95 -6.97
CA VAL A 14 27.80 31.46 -5.65
C VAL A 14 26.51 30.67 -5.84
N VAL A 15 26.59 29.35 -5.68
CA VAL A 15 25.40 28.51 -5.55
C VAL A 15 24.75 28.87 -4.22
N LYS A 16 23.58 29.49 -4.29
CA LYS A 16 22.77 29.87 -3.12
C LYS A 16 22.32 28.57 -2.45
N ALA A 17 22.89 28.25 -1.29
CA ALA A 17 22.43 27.13 -0.47
C ALA A 17 20.94 27.33 -0.17
N VAL A 18 20.10 26.39 -0.63
CA VAL A 18 18.75 26.25 -0.10
C VAL A 18 18.91 26.01 1.39
N ARG A 19 18.31 26.86 2.21
CA ARG A 19 18.42 26.80 3.67
C ARG A 19 17.70 25.53 4.12
N GLY A 20 18.44 24.42 4.16
CA GLY A 20 17.95 23.14 4.66
C GLY A 20 17.54 23.28 6.12
N GLU A 21 16.39 22.72 6.45
CA GLU A 21 15.95 22.51 7.82
C GLU A 21 17.10 21.86 8.62
N ARG A 22 17.40 22.37 9.82
CA ARG A 22 18.47 21.77 10.65
C ARG A 22 17.97 20.42 11.16
N ALA A 23 18.34 19.35 10.46
CA ALA A 23 18.07 17.97 10.86
C ALA A 23 19.28 17.36 11.59
N SER A 24 19.03 16.62 12.67
CA SER A 24 20.04 15.82 13.39
C SER A 24 19.62 14.34 13.42
N PRO A 25 20.50 13.37 13.17
CA PRO A 25 20.12 11.95 13.21
C PRO A 25 19.65 11.54 14.62
N ALA A 26 18.52 10.84 14.72
CA ALA A 26 17.91 10.45 15.99
C ALA A 26 18.08 8.96 16.34
N GLY A 27 18.61 8.17 15.39
CA GLY A 27 18.80 6.71 15.54
C GLY A 27 17.73 5.90 14.81
N GLU A 28 17.74 4.60 15.08
CA GLU A 28 16.86 3.60 14.47
C GLU A 28 15.92 3.00 15.53
N VAL A 29 14.66 2.80 15.17
CA VAL A 29 13.64 2.10 15.96
C VAL A 29 13.17 0.90 15.17
N VAL A 30 13.06 -0.26 15.83
CA VAL A 30 12.51 -1.48 15.23
C VAL A 30 11.13 -1.76 15.81
N VAL A 31 10.12 -1.81 14.94
CA VAL A 31 8.76 -2.23 15.28
C VAL A 31 8.54 -3.64 14.76
N VAL A 32 8.10 -4.55 15.61
CA VAL A 32 7.85 -5.96 15.26
C VAL A 32 6.35 -6.23 15.27
N LEU A 33 5.83 -6.69 14.14
CA LEU A 33 4.43 -7.09 13.96
C LEU A 33 4.42 -8.57 13.59
N ASN A 34 3.73 -9.41 14.37
CA ASN A 34 3.63 -10.83 14.08
C ASN A 34 2.38 -11.16 13.23
N GLU A 35 2.40 -12.32 12.60
CA GLU A 35 1.30 -12.81 11.75
C GLU A 35 -0.03 -12.92 12.53
N GLU A 36 0.01 -13.38 13.78
CA GLU A 36 -1.18 -13.57 14.62
C GLU A 36 -1.89 -12.24 14.96
N PHE A 37 -1.12 -11.19 15.24
CA PHE A 37 -1.64 -9.86 15.48
C PHE A 37 -2.41 -9.33 14.28
N LEU A 38 -1.82 -9.41 13.08
CA LEU A 38 -2.48 -8.96 11.85
C LEU A 38 -3.71 -9.79 11.52
N ASN A 39 -3.66 -11.10 11.74
CA ASN A 39 -4.82 -11.97 11.53
C ASN A 39 -5.95 -11.68 12.53
N SER A 40 -5.63 -11.35 13.78
CA SER A 40 -6.60 -10.92 14.77
C SER A 40 -7.26 -9.59 14.38
N LEU A 41 -6.47 -8.65 13.84
CA LEU A 41 -6.98 -7.38 13.31
C LEU A 41 -7.92 -7.61 12.11
N LEU A 42 -7.51 -8.44 11.15
CA LEU A 42 -8.35 -8.79 9.99
C LEU A 42 -9.67 -9.43 10.43
N GLN A 43 -9.63 -10.32 11.41
CA GLN A 43 -10.83 -10.94 11.96
C GLN A 43 -11.75 -9.91 12.64
N ALA A 44 -11.19 -8.95 13.37
CA ALA A 44 -11.97 -7.87 13.97
C ALA A 44 -12.66 -7.00 12.91
N VAL A 45 -11.97 -6.66 11.81
CA VAL A 45 -12.55 -5.91 10.69
C VAL A 45 -13.64 -6.72 9.98
N ALA A 46 -13.37 -8.00 9.69
CA ALA A 46 -14.34 -8.88 9.03
C ALA A 46 -15.58 -9.19 9.90
N SER A 47 -15.48 -9.05 11.22
CA SER A 47 -16.60 -9.20 12.15
C SER A 47 -17.56 -7.99 12.18
N GLN A 48 -17.23 -6.91 11.48
CA GLN A 48 -18.13 -5.76 11.37
C GLN A 48 -19.39 -6.11 10.54
N PRO A 49 -20.54 -5.46 10.80
CA PRO A 49 -21.84 -5.84 10.22
C PRO A 49 -21.87 -5.79 8.68
N GLU A 50 -21.09 -4.90 8.08
CA GLU A 50 -20.96 -4.77 6.64
C GLU A 50 -19.50 -5.03 6.23
N PRO A 51 -19.22 -6.19 5.61
CA PRO A 51 -17.91 -6.47 5.06
C PRO A 51 -17.55 -5.47 3.95
N PRO A 52 -16.28 -5.05 3.84
CA PRO A 52 -15.86 -4.04 2.89
C PRO A 52 -16.15 -4.47 1.45
N SER A 53 -16.76 -3.55 0.69
CA SER A 53 -17.11 -3.73 -0.72
C SER A 53 -16.44 -2.69 -1.60
N PHE A 54 -15.94 -3.13 -2.76
CA PHE A 54 -15.24 -2.33 -3.74
C PHE A 54 -15.94 -2.47 -5.09
N PRO A 55 -16.28 -1.37 -5.78
CA PRO A 55 -16.82 -1.49 -7.12
C PRO A 55 -15.74 -2.05 -8.07
N LEU A 56 -16.14 -2.67 -9.18
CA LEU A 56 -15.26 -3.26 -10.20
C LEU A 56 -14.97 -2.34 -11.38
N SER A 57 -15.88 -1.42 -11.68
CA SER A 57 -15.76 -0.49 -12.82
C SER A 57 -15.69 0.96 -12.36
N LYS A 58 -14.89 1.79 -13.04
CA LYS A 58 -14.67 3.21 -12.67
C LYS A 58 -15.97 4.01 -12.60
N ASP A 59 -16.94 3.68 -13.45
CA ASP A 59 -18.22 4.37 -13.55
C ASP A 59 -19.31 3.80 -12.62
N GLY A 60 -18.95 2.89 -11.71
CA GLY A 60 -19.85 2.38 -10.66
C GLY A 60 -21.18 1.89 -11.22
N GLY A 61 -21.16 0.89 -12.10
CA GLY A 61 -22.36 0.18 -12.55
C GLY A 61 -23.57 1.07 -12.86
N ALA A 62 -23.40 2.14 -13.63
CA ALA A 62 -24.50 2.99 -14.09
C ALA A 62 -25.39 2.24 -15.11
N GLY A 63 -26.18 1.28 -14.62
CA GLY A 63 -26.94 0.37 -15.47
C GLY A 63 -27.88 -0.58 -14.74
N GLY A 64 -28.53 -0.14 -13.65
CA GLY A 64 -29.82 -0.66 -13.14
C GLY A 64 -30.04 -2.16 -12.81
N LYS A 65 -29.11 -3.09 -13.10
CA LYS A 65 -29.33 -4.55 -12.97
C LYS A 65 -28.19 -5.33 -12.32
N CYS A 66 -27.03 -4.72 -12.07
CA CYS A 66 -25.90 -5.40 -11.43
C CYS A 66 -25.04 -4.42 -10.64
N ALA A 67 -24.73 -4.75 -9.39
CA ALA A 67 -23.96 -3.89 -8.51
C ALA A 67 -22.49 -3.71 -8.94
N SER A 68 -21.98 -4.63 -9.79
CA SER A 68 -20.61 -4.56 -10.34
C SER A 68 -19.57 -4.29 -9.25
N GLN A 69 -19.55 -5.13 -8.21
CA GLN A 69 -18.72 -4.95 -7.02
C GLN A 69 -18.18 -6.27 -6.50
N ILE A 70 -17.06 -6.19 -5.78
CA ILE A 70 -16.47 -7.26 -4.98
C ILE A 70 -16.69 -6.92 -3.51
N GLN A 71 -17.10 -7.92 -2.73
CA GLN A 71 -17.14 -7.86 -1.28
C GLN A 71 -16.16 -8.88 -0.71
N LEU A 72 -15.34 -8.45 0.25
CA LEU A 72 -14.42 -9.35 0.95
C LEU A 72 -15.19 -10.25 1.91
N LEU A 73 -14.72 -11.48 2.02
CA LEU A 73 -15.28 -12.50 2.90
C LEU A 73 -14.20 -12.99 3.88
N SER A 74 -14.64 -13.48 5.03
CA SER A 74 -13.74 -14.19 5.95
C SER A 74 -13.25 -15.50 5.36
N GLU A 75 -14.10 -16.19 4.60
CA GLU A 75 -13.79 -17.43 3.89
C GLU A 75 -14.69 -17.57 2.65
N ALA A 76 -14.13 -18.10 1.58
CA ALA A 76 -14.86 -18.46 0.38
C ALA A 76 -14.14 -19.62 -0.32
N ALA A 77 -14.90 -20.47 -0.98
CA ALA A 77 -14.36 -21.60 -1.73
C ALA A 77 -13.40 -22.55 -0.97
N GLY A 78 -13.43 -22.57 0.37
CA GLY A 78 -12.53 -23.35 1.24
C GLY A 78 -11.20 -22.66 1.59
N THR A 79 -11.06 -21.38 1.22
CA THR A 79 -9.89 -20.55 1.49
C THR A 79 -10.27 -19.42 2.44
N ARG A 80 -9.58 -19.34 3.57
CA ARG A 80 -9.77 -18.28 4.57
C ARG A 80 -8.93 -17.06 4.25
N THR A 81 -9.51 -15.88 4.40
CA THR A 81 -8.77 -14.61 4.34
C THR A 81 -7.83 -14.51 5.54
N ALA A 82 -6.53 -14.45 5.29
CA ALA A 82 -5.50 -14.39 6.33
C ALA A 82 -4.21 -13.78 5.80
N MET A 83 -3.51 -13.01 6.64
CA MET A 83 -2.12 -12.62 6.39
C MET A 83 -1.19 -13.79 6.66
N ARG A 84 -0.16 -13.91 5.82
CA ARG A 84 0.89 -14.92 5.88
C ARG A 84 2.24 -14.27 5.66
N PHE A 85 3.20 -14.70 6.47
CA PHE A 85 4.60 -14.33 6.32
C PHE A 85 5.41 -15.57 5.94
N SER A 86 5.91 -15.59 4.71
CA SER A 86 6.65 -16.73 4.18
C SER A 86 7.66 -16.27 3.14
N ASP A 87 8.84 -16.89 3.14
CA ASP A 87 9.90 -16.65 2.14
C ASP A 87 10.31 -15.17 2.02
N GLY A 88 10.33 -14.46 3.15
CA GLY A 88 10.69 -13.03 3.18
C GLY A 88 9.63 -12.11 2.59
N ARG A 89 8.40 -12.60 2.39
CA ARG A 89 7.30 -11.84 1.77
C ARG A 89 6.07 -11.80 2.65
N ILE A 90 5.28 -10.75 2.43
CA ILE A 90 3.93 -10.58 2.99
C ILE A 90 2.94 -11.04 1.93
N THR A 91 2.15 -12.06 2.24
CA THR A 91 1.11 -12.57 1.34
C THR A 91 -0.21 -12.70 2.06
N ALA A 92 -1.31 -12.66 1.31
CA ALA A 92 -2.62 -12.98 1.85
C ALA A 92 -3.47 -13.69 0.80
N PRO A 93 -3.95 -14.92 1.06
CA PRO A 93 -5.19 -15.36 0.46
C PRO A 93 -6.31 -14.41 0.88
N VAL A 94 -7.07 -13.91 -0.09
CA VAL A 94 -8.22 -13.04 0.12
C VAL A 94 -9.42 -13.68 -0.52
N ALA A 95 -10.37 -14.09 0.30
CA ALA A 95 -11.63 -14.66 -0.12
C ALA A 95 -12.64 -13.54 -0.41
N PHE A 96 -13.42 -13.70 -1.48
CA PHE A 96 -14.36 -12.68 -1.91
C PHE A 96 -15.55 -13.25 -2.68
N ARG A 97 -16.61 -12.46 -2.75
CA ARG A 97 -17.72 -12.65 -3.68
C ARG A 97 -17.95 -11.37 -4.44
N GLY A 98 -18.59 -11.46 -5.60
CA GLY A 98 -18.95 -10.28 -6.34
C GLY A 98 -19.99 -10.55 -7.39
N SER A 99 -20.33 -9.49 -8.09
CA SER A 99 -21.14 -9.58 -9.29
C SER A 99 -20.56 -8.64 -10.34
N TYR A 100 -20.72 -8.97 -11.62
CA TYR A 100 -20.39 -8.05 -12.72
C TYR A 100 -21.41 -8.20 -13.84
N ASP A 101 -21.64 -7.10 -14.56
CA ASP A 101 -22.51 -7.12 -15.73
C ASP A 101 -21.72 -7.63 -16.96
N ALA A 102 -22.01 -8.88 -17.36
CA ALA A 102 -21.37 -9.49 -18.50
C ALA A 102 -22.10 -9.10 -19.80
N PRO A 103 -21.38 -8.64 -20.84
CA PRO A 103 -21.99 -8.38 -22.14
C PRO A 103 -22.79 -9.60 -22.61
N LEU A 104 -24.04 -9.38 -23.05
CA LEU A 104 -24.97 -10.39 -23.60
C LEU A 104 -25.53 -11.42 -22.59
N VAL A 105 -24.92 -11.60 -21.42
CA VAL A 105 -25.36 -12.59 -20.40
C VAL A 105 -26.04 -11.92 -19.19
N GLY A 106 -25.79 -10.63 -18.97
CA GLY A 106 -26.31 -9.86 -17.85
C GLY A 106 -25.51 -10.06 -16.57
N CYS A 107 -26.14 -9.83 -15.42
CA CYS A 107 -25.46 -9.87 -14.12
C CYS A 107 -25.04 -11.29 -13.74
N LEU A 108 -23.74 -11.51 -13.68
CA LEU A 108 -23.14 -12.76 -13.21
C LEU A 108 -22.61 -12.58 -11.80
N ASN A 109 -22.98 -13.49 -10.91
CA ASN A 109 -22.42 -13.57 -9.56
C ASN A 109 -21.24 -14.55 -9.57
N PHE A 110 -20.22 -14.24 -8.78
CA PHE A 110 -19.06 -15.07 -8.61
C PHE A 110 -18.59 -15.09 -7.16
N GLU A 111 -17.89 -16.16 -6.83
CA GLU A 111 -17.21 -16.32 -5.55
C GLU A 111 -15.84 -16.93 -5.83
N GLY A 112 -14.84 -16.53 -5.05
CA GLY A 112 -13.49 -16.98 -5.28
C GLY A 112 -12.54 -16.56 -4.19
N TRP A 113 -11.25 -16.79 -4.47
CA TRP A 113 -10.17 -16.27 -3.67
C TRP A 113 -9.02 -15.83 -4.57
N ALA A 114 -8.25 -14.87 -4.09
CA ALA A 114 -7.05 -14.35 -4.74
C ALA A 114 -5.85 -14.56 -3.83
N ASP A 115 -4.74 -15.06 -4.36
CA ASP A 115 -3.44 -14.99 -3.68
C ASP A 115 -2.85 -13.61 -3.97
N THR A 116 -2.59 -12.83 -2.92
CA THR A 116 -2.03 -11.48 -3.04
C THR A 116 -0.67 -11.36 -2.37
N ALA A 117 0.21 -10.53 -2.93
CA ALA A 117 1.47 -10.13 -2.33
C ALA A 117 1.42 -8.63 -2.01
N PHE A 118 2.07 -8.24 -0.90
CA PHE A 118 2.13 -6.86 -0.44
C PHE A 118 3.56 -6.36 -0.49
N ASP A 119 3.80 -5.34 -1.29
CA ASP A 119 5.08 -4.65 -1.38
C ASP A 119 5.01 -3.34 -0.60
N LEU A 120 5.85 -3.20 0.42
CA LEU A 120 5.88 -2.00 1.26
C LEU A 120 6.89 -0.97 0.74
N GLU A 121 6.44 0.28 0.62
CA GLU A 121 7.25 1.40 0.14
C GLU A 121 7.05 2.64 1.03
N PHE A 122 8.15 3.25 1.45
CA PHE A 122 8.13 4.48 2.23
C PHE A 122 8.15 5.71 1.31
N ASP A 123 7.13 6.56 1.45
CA ASP A 123 7.07 7.87 0.82
C ASP A 123 7.55 8.93 1.83
N GLU A 124 8.83 9.32 1.73
CA GLU A 124 9.44 10.33 2.61
C GLU A 124 8.71 11.67 2.53
N SER A 125 8.18 12.04 1.36
CA SER A 125 7.51 13.33 1.16
C SER A 125 6.16 13.40 1.88
N LYS A 126 5.41 12.29 1.87
CA LYS A 126 4.14 12.17 2.59
C LYS A 126 4.29 11.70 4.03
N GLN A 127 5.50 11.26 4.40
CA GLN A 127 5.76 10.60 5.69
C GLN A 127 4.80 9.43 5.90
N ALA A 128 4.70 8.56 4.90
CA ALA A 128 3.75 7.45 4.88
C ALA A 128 4.41 6.14 4.45
N LEU A 129 4.09 5.05 5.14
CA LEU A 129 4.43 3.69 4.69
C LEU A 129 3.23 3.13 3.93
N ASN A 130 3.41 2.94 2.63
CA ASN A 130 2.38 2.46 1.72
C ASN A 130 2.59 0.98 1.41
N ALA A 131 1.50 0.26 1.19
CA ALA A 131 1.51 -1.08 0.63
C ALA A 131 0.92 -1.05 -0.78
N ARG A 132 1.60 -1.72 -1.70
CA ARG A 132 1.08 -2.05 -3.02
C ARG A 132 0.72 -3.52 -3.05
N ILE A 133 -0.54 -3.81 -3.37
CA ILE A 133 -1.09 -5.15 -3.40
C ILE A 133 -1.05 -5.65 -4.84
N ASN A 134 -0.44 -6.81 -5.06
CA ASN A 134 -0.35 -7.46 -6.35
C ASN A 134 -1.07 -8.81 -6.30
N VAL A 135 -2.01 -9.06 -7.24
CA VAL A 135 -2.67 -10.37 -7.35
C VAL A 135 -1.74 -11.32 -8.09
N ARG A 136 -1.38 -12.43 -7.45
CA ARG A 136 -0.55 -13.50 -8.02
C ARG A 136 -1.38 -14.58 -8.69
N GLU A 137 -2.48 -14.95 -8.05
CA GLU A 137 -3.37 -16.00 -8.52
C GLU A 137 -4.82 -15.62 -8.22
N LEU A 138 -5.71 -15.97 -9.15
CA LEU A 138 -7.15 -15.78 -8.99
C LEU A 138 -7.84 -17.12 -9.25
N LYS A 139 -8.67 -17.56 -8.30
CA LYS A 139 -9.55 -18.73 -8.47
C LYS A 139 -10.99 -18.28 -8.33
N LEU A 140 -11.81 -18.63 -9.32
CA LEU A 140 -13.24 -18.33 -9.33
C LEU A 140 -14.03 -19.65 -9.37
N LYS A 141 -15.15 -19.67 -8.65
CA LYS A 141 -16.19 -20.69 -8.73
C LYS A 141 -17.43 -20.10 -9.40
N ASN A 142 -18.29 -20.97 -9.93
CA ASN A 142 -19.60 -20.65 -10.52
C ASN A 142 -19.57 -19.84 -11.83
N ILE A 143 -18.39 -19.58 -12.41
CA ILE A 143 -18.28 -19.10 -13.79
C ILE A 143 -17.52 -20.16 -14.61
N PRO A 144 -18.13 -20.72 -15.67
CA PRO A 144 -17.40 -21.53 -16.65
C PRO A 144 -16.19 -20.73 -17.17
N MET A 145 -14.99 -21.33 -17.16
CA MET A 145 -13.75 -20.67 -17.63
C MET A 145 -13.85 -20.17 -19.09
N SER A 146 -14.79 -20.70 -19.87
CA SER A 146 -15.14 -20.23 -21.23
C SER A 146 -15.92 -18.90 -21.27
N LEU A 147 -16.57 -18.53 -20.16
CA LEU A 147 -17.28 -17.25 -19.97
C LEU A 147 -16.43 -16.24 -19.17
N VAL A 148 -15.41 -16.73 -18.46
CA VAL A 148 -14.30 -15.91 -17.96
C VAL A 148 -13.45 -15.50 -19.17
N GLY A 149 -13.96 -14.56 -19.97
CA GLY A 149 -13.13 -13.92 -20.99
C GLY A 149 -11.90 -13.25 -20.35
N PRO A 150 -10.93 -12.79 -21.16
CA PRO A 150 -9.75 -12.06 -20.66
C PRO A 150 -10.08 -10.80 -19.83
N GLY A 151 -11.36 -10.39 -19.75
CA GLY A 151 -11.82 -9.22 -19.03
C GLY A 151 -11.94 -9.36 -17.51
N LEU A 152 -12.36 -10.49 -16.92
CA LEU A 152 -12.69 -10.49 -15.48
C LEU A 152 -11.45 -10.40 -14.59
N THR A 153 -10.40 -11.17 -14.90
CA THR A 153 -9.11 -11.09 -14.17
C THR A 153 -8.51 -9.68 -14.30
N GLY A 154 -8.61 -9.07 -15.49
CA GLY A 154 -8.21 -7.69 -15.73
C GLY A 154 -9.04 -6.68 -14.93
N LEU A 155 -10.36 -6.86 -14.83
CA LEU A 155 -11.24 -6.00 -14.04
C LEU A 155 -10.94 -6.07 -12.54
N VAL A 156 -10.67 -7.27 -12.00
CA VAL A 156 -10.27 -7.42 -10.59
C VAL A 156 -8.92 -6.73 -10.35
N GLN A 157 -7.95 -6.94 -11.24
CA GLN A 157 -6.65 -6.29 -11.16
C GLN A 157 -6.77 -4.76 -11.26
N ASP A 158 -7.53 -4.24 -12.22
CA ASP A 158 -7.78 -2.80 -12.42
C ASP A 158 -8.51 -2.18 -11.22
N ALA A 159 -9.47 -2.90 -10.63
CA ALA A 159 -10.17 -2.44 -9.43
C ALA A 159 -9.21 -2.34 -8.23
N ILE A 160 -8.34 -3.34 -8.05
CA ILE A 160 -7.30 -3.31 -7.01
C ILE A 160 -6.34 -2.15 -7.26
N ASP A 161 -5.81 -2.03 -8.47
CA ASP A 161 -4.81 -1.01 -8.82
C ASP A 161 -5.34 0.42 -8.74
N SER A 162 -6.63 0.63 -9.04
CA SER A 162 -7.22 1.98 -9.05
C SER A 162 -7.92 2.39 -7.76
N ARG A 163 -8.30 1.44 -6.90
CA ARG A 163 -9.12 1.73 -5.70
C ARG A 163 -8.49 1.30 -4.39
N VAL A 164 -7.73 0.21 -4.41
CA VAL A 164 -7.11 -0.33 -3.21
C VAL A 164 -5.66 0.14 -3.13
N ASN A 165 -4.95 0.17 -4.25
CA ASN A 165 -3.57 0.61 -4.31
C ASN A 165 -3.45 2.15 -4.44
N PRO A 166 -2.49 2.78 -3.74
CA PRO A 166 -1.75 2.24 -2.60
C PRO A 166 -2.59 2.27 -1.31
N VAL A 167 -2.41 1.26 -0.45
CA VAL A 167 -2.98 1.28 0.90
C VAL A 167 -1.98 1.96 1.84
N GLU A 168 -2.41 3.00 2.54
CA GLU A 168 -1.59 3.64 3.56
C GLU A 168 -1.63 2.83 4.86
N ILE A 169 -0.49 2.23 5.24
CA ILE A 169 -0.36 1.35 6.41
C ILE A 169 0.00 2.14 7.66
N LEU A 170 0.98 3.05 7.54
CA LEU A 170 1.37 3.95 8.62
C LEU A 170 1.39 5.39 8.09
N ARG A 171 0.83 6.30 8.88
CA ARG A 171 0.71 7.73 8.57
C ARG A 171 1.79 8.55 9.28
N ALA A 172 1.90 9.83 8.92
CA ALA A 172 2.88 10.76 9.48
C ALA A 172 2.79 10.92 11.01
N GLU A 173 1.60 10.73 11.57
CA GLU A 173 1.34 10.78 13.01
C GLU A 173 1.83 9.54 13.75
N GLN A 174 1.92 8.40 13.05
CA GLN A 174 2.42 7.13 13.60
C GLN A 174 3.92 6.98 13.34
N LEU A 175 4.41 7.54 12.22
CA LEU A 175 5.81 7.54 11.83
C LEU A 175 6.59 8.74 12.39
N GLY A 176 5.99 9.56 13.24
CA GLY A 176 6.65 10.71 13.84
C GLY A 176 6.13 11.01 15.23
N ALA A 177 6.91 11.75 16.01
CA ALA A 177 6.51 12.13 17.36
C ALA A 177 7.02 13.54 17.69
N ARG A 178 6.21 14.30 18.41
CA ARG A 178 6.70 15.56 19.02
C ARG A 178 7.58 15.23 20.20
N LEU A 179 8.77 15.83 20.23
CA LEU A 179 9.68 15.69 21.35
C LEU A 179 9.35 16.75 22.40
N PRO A 180 9.05 16.37 23.65
CA PRO A 180 8.78 17.33 24.70
C PRO A 180 10.09 18.04 25.08
N VAL A 181 10.26 19.28 24.60
CA VAL A 181 11.39 20.13 24.97
C VAL A 181 10.95 21.23 25.92
N THR A 182 11.62 21.33 27.07
CA THR A 182 11.22 22.25 28.16
C THR A 182 11.50 23.72 27.83
N ARG A 183 12.45 24.00 26.92
CA ARG A 183 12.81 25.36 26.46
C ARG A 183 13.29 25.33 25.02
N GLY A 184 12.82 26.27 24.20
CA GLY A 184 13.23 26.43 22.79
C GLY A 184 12.07 26.27 21.81
N LYS A 185 12.38 26.25 20.51
CA LYS A 185 11.41 25.88 19.47
C LYS A 185 11.07 24.38 19.59
N GLY A 186 9.85 24.00 19.21
CA GLY A 186 9.42 22.61 19.20
C GLY A 186 10.36 21.74 18.36
N LEU A 187 10.58 20.50 18.80
CA LEU A 187 11.31 19.49 18.05
C LEU A 187 10.37 18.36 17.67
N ARG A 188 10.56 17.79 16.49
CA ARG A 188 9.81 16.65 16.00
C ARG A 188 10.76 15.57 15.48
N LEU A 189 10.45 14.31 15.79
CA LEU A 189 10.99 13.15 15.10
C LEU A 189 10.26 12.99 13.77
N ARG A 190 11.06 12.95 12.69
CA ARG A 190 10.62 12.70 11.32
C ARG A 190 11.28 11.42 10.83
N ALA A 191 10.52 10.52 10.23
CA ALA A 191 11.08 9.33 9.61
C ALA A 191 11.82 9.74 8.34
N ARG A 192 13.08 9.33 8.22
CA ARG A 192 13.92 9.57 7.06
C ARG A 192 13.96 8.36 6.13
N ASP A 193 13.88 7.16 6.69
CA ASP A 193 13.86 5.90 5.95
C ASP A 193 13.04 4.88 6.74
N VAL A 194 12.31 4.01 6.04
CA VAL A 194 11.61 2.88 6.64
C VAL A 194 11.90 1.66 5.80
N ARG A 195 12.64 0.71 6.37
CA ARG A 195 12.93 -0.57 5.74
C ARG A 195 12.10 -1.65 6.39
N HIS A 196 11.81 -2.69 5.63
CA HIS A 196 11.08 -3.84 6.14
C HIS A 196 11.86 -5.11 5.86
N GLU A 197 11.76 -6.06 6.79
CA GLU A 197 12.18 -7.44 6.60
C GLU A 197 11.12 -8.38 7.17
N VAL A 198 10.90 -9.49 6.48
CA VAL A 198 10.06 -10.58 6.99
C VAL A 198 10.98 -11.70 7.44
N VAL A 199 10.94 -12.02 8.74
CA VAL A 199 11.79 -13.03 9.37
C VAL A 199 10.89 -14.03 10.09
N GLY A 200 10.79 -15.25 9.55
CA GLY A 200 9.82 -16.23 10.04
C GLY A 200 8.39 -15.70 9.95
N SER A 201 7.68 -15.65 11.07
CA SER A 201 6.32 -15.13 11.20
C SER A 201 6.25 -13.70 11.74
N GLU A 202 7.32 -12.92 11.54
CA GLU A 202 7.41 -11.52 11.96
C GLU A 202 7.72 -10.60 10.79
N LEU A 203 7.01 -9.48 10.72
CA LEU A 203 7.37 -8.30 9.95
C LEU A 203 8.08 -7.31 10.87
N ARG A 204 9.33 -6.97 10.51
CA ARG A 204 10.13 -5.99 11.23
C ARG A 204 10.25 -4.74 10.40
N LEU A 205 9.85 -3.62 10.98
CA LEU A 205 9.96 -2.29 10.38
C LEU A 205 11.10 -1.54 11.06
N HIS A 206 12.14 -1.25 10.29
CA HIS A 206 13.32 -0.50 10.69
C HIS A 206 13.12 0.96 10.31
N ILE A 207 12.78 1.80 11.28
CA ILE A 207 12.47 3.21 11.06
C ILE A 207 13.67 4.04 11.50
N ILE A 208 14.29 4.72 10.53
CA ILE A 208 15.42 5.61 10.77
C ILE A 208 14.89 7.03 10.93
N TYR A 209 15.20 7.66 12.05
CA TYR A 209 14.67 8.97 12.40
C TYR A 209 15.70 10.09 12.29
N GLU A 210 15.19 11.29 12.03
CA GLU A 210 15.88 12.55 12.25
C GLU A 210 15.05 13.49 13.14
N ILE A 211 15.74 14.34 13.89
CA ILE A 211 15.16 15.40 14.69
C ILE A 211 15.17 16.67 13.86
N VAL A 212 13.99 17.25 13.67
CA VAL A 212 13.81 18.54 12.98
C VAL A 212 13.20 19.58 13.93
N GLN A 213 13.45 20.85 13.65
CA GLN A 213 12.76 21.96 14.32
C GLN A 213 11.39 22.17 13.69
N GLU A 214 10.36 22.36 14.51
CA GLU A 214 9.06 22.92 14.07
C GLU A 214 9.17 24.42 13.71
#